data_AF-A0A6M7VFK8-F1
#
_entry.id   AF-A0A6M7VFK8-F1
#
_cell.length_a   1.000
_cell.length_b   1.000
_cell.length_c   1.000
_cell.angle_alpha   90.00
_cell.angle_beta   90.00
_cell.angle_gamma   90.00
#
_symmetry.space_group_name_H-M   'P 1'
#
loop_
_entity.id
_entity.type
_entity.pdbx_description
1 polymer ?
#
loop_
_entity_poly.entity_id
_entity_poly.type
_entity_poly.pdbx_seq_one_letter_code
_entity_poly.pdbx_strand_id
1 'polypeptide(L)' 'MDEERPHRPVYRLQRIDGDQVMTVVTFYSAAEALTVLQNLPHGYRLTLDNRQVLPSSARHDDEAS' A
#
# COMPACT_ATOMS: atom_id res chain seq x y z
N MET A 1 11.37 -4.06 31.62
CA MET A 1 11.67 -4.98 30.49
C MET A 1 10.63 -4.65 29.45
N ASP A 2 10.92 -3.62 28.69
CA ASP A 2 10.05 -3.14 27.63
C ASP A 2 10.33 -4.05 26.44
N GLU A 3 9.54 -5.11 26.33
CA GLU A 3 9.46 -5.91 25.11
C GLU A 3 9.05 -4.94 24.00
N GLU A 4 10.04 -4.44 23.27
CA GLU A 4 9.88 -3.76 21.99
C GLU A 4 9.26 -4.79 21.05
N ARG A 5 7.92 -4.91 21.13
CA ARG A 5 7.17 -5.74 20.19
C ARG A 5 7.56 -5.24 18.82
N PRO A 6 8.03 -6.11 17.91
CA PRO A 6 8.40 -5.69 16.58
C PRO A 6 7.15 -5.01 16.01
N HIS A 7 7.27 -3.70 15.73
CA HIS A 7 6.19 -2.94 15.12
C HIS A 7 5.90 -3.60 13.78
N ARG A 8 4.86 -4.44 13.75
CA ARG A 8 4.47 -5.16 12.54
C ARG A 8 4.07 -4.10 11.52
N PRO A 9 4.61 -4.12 10.30
CA PRO A 9 4.25 -3.13 9.28
C PRO A 9 2.74 -3.15 9.04
N VAL A 10 2.12 -1.97 9.06
CA VAL A 10 0.68 -1.78 8.89
C VAL A 10 0.42 -1.01 7.61
N TYR A 11 -0.17 -1.68 6.62
CA TYR A 11 -0.49 -1.10 5.32
C TYR A 11 -1.93 -0.60 5.33
N ARG A 12 -2.13 0.70 5.15
CA ARG A 12 -3.45 1.34 5.12
C ARG A 12 -3.83 1.69 3.71
N LEU A 13 -4.89 1.06 3.22
CA LEU A 13 -5.54 1.43 1.97
C LEU A 13 -6.44 2.62 2.23
N GLN A 14 -6.23 3.69 1.47
CA GLN A 14 -6.96 4.94 1.61
C GLN A 14 -7.68 5.27 0.31
N ARG A 15 -8.93 5.72 0.43
CA ARG A 15 -9.68 6.33 -0.67
C ARG A 15 -9.53 7.84 -0.60
N ILE A 16 -9.31 8.46 -1.75
CA ILE A 16 -9.22 9.89 -1.97
C ILE A 16 -10.51 10.30 -2.68
N ASP A 17 -11.27 11.20 -2.05
CA ASP A 17 -12.53 11.73 -2.57
C ASP A 17 -12.50 13.26 -2.45
N GLY A 18 -12.04 13.92 -3.52
CA GLY A 18 -11.72 15.35 -3.50
C GLY A 18 -10.61 15.67 -2.49
N ASP A 19 -10.94 16.47 -1.48
CA ASP A 19 -10.02 16.86 -0.39
C ASP A 19 -10.01 15.84 0.76
N GLN A 20 -10.92 14.85 0.75
CA GLN A 20 -11.02 13.87 1.82
C GLN A 20 -10.15 12.65 1.56
N VAL A 21 -9.42 12.23 2.59
CA VAL A 21 -8.67 10.96 2.60
C VAL A 21 -9.18 10.09 3.74
N MET A 22 -9.69 8.92 3.41
CA MET A 22 -10.26 7.99 4.37
C MET A 22 -9.56 6.64 4.30
N THR A 23 -9.13 6.10 5.44
CA THR A 23 -8.65 4.71 5.51
C THR A 23 -9.85 3.77 5.41
N VAL A 24 -9.83 2.89 4.41
CA VAL A 24 -10.93 1.97 4.12
C VAL A 24 -10.63 0.57 4.63
N VAL A 25 -9.37 0.13 4.51
CA VAL A 25 -8.91 -1.21 4.92
C VAL A 25 -7.48 -1.14 5.44
N THR A 26 -7.15 -2.01 6.39
CA THR A 26 -5.80 -2.21 6.91
C THR A 26 -5.33 -3.63 6.62
N PHE A 27 -4.12 -3.76 6.11
CA PHE A 27 -3.47 -5.03 5.79
C PHE A 27 -2.18 -5.19 6.63
N TYR A 28 -1.84 -6.44 6.92
CA TYR A 28 -0.60 -6.81 7.60
C TYR A 28 0.39 -7.53 6.66
N SER A 29 0.05 -7.61 5.37
CA SER A 29 0.85 -8.18 4.29
C SER A 29 0.95 -7.17 3.15
N ALA A 30 2.17 -6.88 2.71
CA ALA A 30 2.41 -6.03 1.55
C ALA A 30 1.79 -6.63 0.28
N ALA A 31 1.93 -7.95 0.10
CA ALA A 31 1.47 -8.65 -1.08
C ALA A 31 -0.05 -8.54 -1.24
N GLU A 32 -0.81 -8.84 -0.18
CA GLU A 32 -2.28 -8.72 -0.20
C GLU A 32 -2.73 -7.28 -0.47
N ALA A 33 -2.10 -6.32 0.20
CA ALA A 33 -2.42 -4.90 0.05
C ALA A 33 -2.19 -4.40 -1.39
N LEU A 34 -1.07 -4.83 -2.00
CA LEU A 34 -0.72 -4.49 -3.37
C LEU A 34 -1.64 -5.15 -4.39
N THR A 35 -1.97 -6.43 -4.21
CA THR A 35 -2.94 -7.15 -5.07
C THR A 35 -4.30 -6.45 -5.04
N VAL A 36 -4.77 -6.03 -3.87
CA VAL A 36 -6.03 -5.26 -3.77
C VAL A 36 -5.90 -3.91 -4.48
N LEU A 37 -4.83 -3.15 -4.22
CA LEU A 37 -4.63 -1.84 -4.85
C LEU A 37 -4.63 -1.91 -6.38
N GLN A 38 -4.03 -2.94 -6.98
CA GLN A 38 -3.97 -3.13 -8.43
C GLN A 38 -5.34 -3.39 -9.08
N ASN A 39 -6.32 -3.86 -8.32
CA ASN A 39 -7.67 -4.16 -8.81
C ASN A 39 -8.68 -3.03 -8.53
N LEU A 40 -8.25 -1.95 -7.87
CA LEU A 40 -9.10 -0.81 -7.54
C LEU A 40 -8.99 0.29 -8.58
N PRO A 41 -10.06 1.09 -8.80
CA PRO A 41 -10.01 2.22 -9.70
C PRO A 41 -9.05 3.31 -9.18
N HIS A 42 -8.79 4.32 -10.01
CA HIS A 42 -8.06 5.50 -9.57
C HIS A 42 -8.71 6.14 -8.33
N GLY A 43 -7.90 6.85 -7.53
CA GLY A 43 -8.36 7.47 -6.28
C GLY A 43 -8.13 6.61 -5.04
N TYR A 44 -7.48 5.45 -5.16
CA TYR A 44 -6.98 4.70 -4.02
C TYR A 44 -5.46 4.82 -3.90
N ARG A 45 -4.95 4.89 -2.67
CA ARG A 45 -3.52 4.80 -2.38
C ARG A 45 -3.26 3.86 -1.22
N LEU A 46 -2.09 3.22 -1.24
CA LEU A 46 -1.62 2.43 -0.11
C LEU A 46 -0.55 3.22 0.64
N THR A 47 -0.58 3.14 1.97
CA THR A 47 0.43 3.78 2.84
C THR A 47 0.97 2.80 3.87
N LEU A 48 2.25 2.90 4.20
CA LEU A 48 2.93 2.20 5.29
C LEU A 48 3.58 3.27 6.17
N ASP A 49 3.19 3.37 7.45
CA ASP A 49 3.72 4.38 8.38
C ASP A 49 3.78 5.79 7.78
N ASN A 50 2.66 6.20 7.16
CA ASN A 50 2.47 7.47 6.46
C ASN A 50 3.31 7.69 5.18
N ARG A 51 4.05 6.69 4.72
CA ARG A 51 4.73 6.71 3.41
C ARG A 51 3.86 6.03 2.37
N GLN A 52 3.67 6.67 1.23
CA GLN A 52 2.93 6.06 0.12
C GLN A 52 3.71 4.86 -0.43
N VAL A 53 3.01 3.73 -0.57
CA VAL A 53 3.51 2.52 -1.22
C VAL A 53 2.90 2.49 -2.60
N LEU A 54 3.75 2.55 -3.62
CA LEU A 54 3.35 2.35 -4.99
C LEU A 54 3.49 0.87 -5.32
N PRO A 55 2.59 0.29 -6.13
CA PRO A 55 2.89 -0.98 -6.75
C PRO A 55 4.16 -0.75 -7.55
N SER A 56 5.23 -1.50 -7.25
CA SER A 56 6.37 -1.58 -8.15
C SER A 56 5.78 -2.00 -9.48
N SER A 57 5.68 -1.06 -10.43
CA SER A 57 5.38 -1.39 -11.81
C SER A 57 6.28 -2.58 -12.10
N ALA A 58 5.68 -3.72 -12.43
CA ALA A 58 6.45 -4.85 -12.94
C ALA A 58 7.37 -4.22 -13.96
N ARG A 59 8.65 -4.21 -13.64
CA ARG A 59 9.69 -3.74 -14.52
C ARG A 59 9.49 -4.65 -15.73
N HIS A 60 8.86 -4.10 -16.75
CA HIS A 60 9.07 -4.54 -18.11
C HIS A 60 10.54 -4.21 -18.33
N ASP A 61 11.42 -5.03 -17.74
CA ASP A 61 12.76 -5.22 -18.26
C ASP A 61 12.47 -5.93 -19.57
N ASP A 62 12.23 -5.09 -20.56
CA ASP A 62 12.35 -5.43 -21.96
C ASP A 62 13.80 -5.90 -22.10
N GLU A 63 14.02 -7.21 -21.88
CA GLU A 63 15.16 -7.92 -22.42
C GLU A 63 15.04 -7.86 -23.95
N ALA A 64 15.41 -6.71 -24.50
CA ALA A 64 15.73 -6.55 -25.90
C ALA A 64 16.96 -5.66 -26.00
N SER A 65 18.14 -6.26 -25.81
CA SER A 65 19.31 -5.87 -26.57
C SER A 65 20.34 -6.98 -26.66
#